data_AF-A0A2A5T3Z5-F1
#
_entry.id   AF-A0A2A5T3Z5-F1
#
_cell.length_a   1.000
_cell.length_b   1.000
_cell.length_c   1.000
_cell.angle_alpha   90.00
_cell.angle_beta   90.00
_cell.angle_gamma   90.00
#
_symmetry.space_group_name_H-M   'P 1'
#
loop_
_entity.id
_entity.type
_entity.pdbx_description
1 polymer ?
#
loop_
_entity_poly.entity_id
_entity_poly.type
_entity_poly.pdbx_seq_one_letter_code
_entity_poly.pdbx_strand_id
1 'polypeptide(L)'
;MKQVTPFGVSGVRFRKQIEAFRKEVNHEMHILQMIIFVEVVNNPQHTVNPKYIKDLLAIIPSSASRHCKRLTNDVEDGYGLCQVVYGHNDYISKYLELTKKGEDLADTIRPVFQEAFTLKGLS
;
A
#
# COMPACT_ATOMS: atom_id res chain seq x y z
N MET A 1 4.58 17.88 -33.62
CA MET A 1 3.70 16.94 -32.89
C MET A 1 3.89 17.17 -31.40
N LYS A 2 2.84 17.54 -30.66
CA LYS A 2 2.92 17.72 -29.19
C LYS A 2 2.77 16.35 -28.53
N GLN A 3 3.80 15.91 -27.81
CA GLN A 3 3.72 14.73 -26.96
C GLN A 3 2.76 15.02 -25.81
N VAL A 4 1.63 14.30 -25.79
CA VAL A 4 0.67 14.31 -24.68
C VAL A 4 1.24 13.39 -23.61
N THR A 5 1.64 13.95 -22.48
CA THR A 5 2.12 13.17 -21.33
C THR A 5 0.95 12.39 -20.69
N PRO A 6 1.15 11.14 -20.25
CA PRO A 6 0.07 10.26 -19.79
C PRO A 6 -0.33 10.52 -18.31
N PHE A 7 -0.17 11.73 -17.80
CA PHE A 7 -0.42 12.05 -16.37
C PHE A 7 -1.91 11.99 -15.98
N GLY A 8 -2.84 12.11 -16.93
CA GLY A 8 -4.28 12.15 -16.63
C GLY A 8 -4.90 10.80 -16.21
N VAL A 9 -4.33 9.67 -16.66
CA VAL A 9 -4.88 8.33 -16.40
C VAL A 9 -4.42 7.79 -15.04
N SER A 10 -3.26 8.24 -14.56
CA SER A 10 -2.66 7.83 -13.28
C SER A 10 -3.40 8.40 -12.06
N GLY A 11 -3.80 9.68 -12.09
CA GLY A 11 -4.43 10.34 -10.94
C GLY A 11 -5.85 9.86 -10.63
N VAL A 12 -6.67 9.62 -11.67
CA VAL A 12 -8.03 9.07 -11.51
C VAL A 12 -7.98 7.64 -10.98
N ARG A 13 -6.98 6.85 -11.40
CA ARG A 13 -6.74 5.48 -10.92
C ARG A 13 -6.43 5.47 -9.44
N PHE A 14 -5.44 6.27 -9.01
CA PHE A 14 -5.09 6.39 -7.59
C PHE A 14 -6.28 6.83 -6.73
N ARG A 15 -7.06 7.81 -7.21
CA ARG A 15 -8.25 8.27 -6.49
C ARG A 15 -9.30 7.16 -6.30
N LYS A 16 -9.61 6.38 -7.35
CA LYS A 16 -10.57 5.26 -7.24
C LYS A 16 -10.09 4.17 -6.29
N GLN A 17 -8.78 3.91 -6.27
CA GLN A 17 -8.15 2.95 -5.35
C GLN A 17 -8.33 3.37 -3.89
N ILE A 18 -8.08 4.65 -3.60
CA ILE A 18 -8.29 5.23 -2.27
C ILE A 18 -9.78 5.26 -1.90
N GLU A 19 -10.67 5.59 -2.83
CA GLU A 19 -12.12 5.61 -2.59
C GLU A 19 -12.69 4.22 -2.31
N ALA A 20 -12.24 3.18 -3.01
CA ALA A 20 -12.61 1.80 -2.73
C ALA A 20 -12.08 1.35 -1.36
N PHE A 21 -10.82 1.68 -1.06
CA PHE A 21 -10.22 1.39 0.23
C PHE A 21 -10.98 2.06 1.39
N ARG A 22 -11.43 3.31 1.22
CA ARG A 22 -12.24 4.04 2.21
C ARG A 22 -13.64 3.49 2.44
N LYS A 23 -14.18 2.70 1.50
CA LYS A 23 -15.49 2.03 1.66
C LYS A 23 -15.37 0.74 2.47
N GLU A 24 -14.27 0.03 2.30
CA GLU A 24 -14.02 -1.27 2.95
C GLU A 24 -13.31 -1.13 4.30
N VAL A 25 -12.56 -0.05 4.51
CA VAL A 25 -11.77 0.18 5.72
C VAL A 25 -12.25 1.42 6.46
N ASN A 26 -12.39 1.25 7.78
CA ASN A 26 -12.74 2.26 8.78
C ASN A 26 -12.31 3.69 8.34
N HIS A 27 -13.27 4.63 8.32
CA HIS A 27 -13.09 6.00 7.82
C HIS A 27 -11.95 6.79 8.48
N GLU A 28 -11.41 6.28 9.59
CA GLU A 28 -10.31 6.85 10.36
C GLU A 28 -8.90 6.50 9.84
N MET A 29 -8.75 5.58 8.87
CA MET A 29 -7.42 5.27 8.35
C MET A 29 -6.82 6.46 7.58
N HIS A 30 -5.59 6.81 7.92
CA HIS A 30 -4.87 7.91 7.30
C HIS A 30 -4.46 7.54 5.87
N ILE A 31 -4.53 8.50 4.95
CA ILE A 31 -4.25 8.27 3.52
C ILE A 31 -2.90 7.60 3.28
N LEU A 32 -1.84 8.04 3.98
CA LEU A 32 -0.51 7.45 3.85
C LEU A 32 -0.46 5.97 4.28
N GLN A 33 -1.27 5.56 5.27
CA GLN A 33 -1.35 4.15 5.67
C GLN A 33 -2.01 3.31 4.57
N MET A 34 -3.04 3.86 3.90
CA MET A 34 -3.67 3.21 2.74
C MET A 34 -2.67 3.02 1.61
N ILE A 35 -1.91 4.07 1.27
CA ILE A 35 -0.87 4.00 0.23
C ILE A 35 0.17 2.94 0.57
N ILE A 36 0.68 2.94 1.80
CA ILE A 36 1.66 1.95 2.25
C ILE A 36 1.09 0.54 2.18
N PHE A 37 -0.17 0.33 2.57
CA PHE A 37 -0.79 -0.99 2.46
C PHE A 37 -0.90 -1.45 0.99
N VAL A 38 -1.36 -0.57 0.09
CA VAL A 38 -1.40 -0.85 -1.35
C VAL A 38 -0.01 -1.18 -1.90
N GLU A 39 1.02 -0.52 -1.37
CA GLU A 39 2.40 -0.80 -1.73
C GLU A 39 2.86 -2.19 -1.28
N VAL A 40 2.47 -2.62 -0.07
CA VAL A 40 2.71 -3.99 0.41
C VAL A 40 2.00 -5.02 -0.47
N VAL A 41 0.76 -4.74 -0.90
CA VAL A 41 -0.03 -5.65 -1.77
C VAL A 41 0.61 -5.83 -3.15
N ASN A 42 1.22 -4.78 -3.72
CA ASN A 42 1.70 -4.79 -5.10
C ASN A 42 3.17 -5.17 -5.27
N ASN A 43 3.92 -5.30 -4.18
CA ASN A 43 5.35 -5.59 -4.23
C ASN A 43 5.69 -6.96 -3.64
N PRO A 44 6.81 -7.57 -4.07
CA PRO A 44 7.28 -8.81 -3.48
C PRO A 44 7.53 -8.70 -1.97
N GLN A 45 7.48 -9.84 -1.29
CA GLN A 45 7.96 -9.99 0.08
C GLN A 45 9.37 -9.39 0.27
N HIS A 46 9.64 -8.87 1.47
CA HIS A 46 10.89 -8.20 1.80
C HIS A 46 11.24 -6.95 0.95
N THR A 47 10.24 -6.26 0.40
CA THR A 47 10.45 -4.99 -0.30
C THR A 47 10.10 -3.80 0.59
N VAL A 48 8.89 -3.79 1.14
CA VAL A 48 8.33 -2.61 1.80
C VAL A 48 8.82 -2.52 3.24
N ASN A 49 9.53 -1.44 3.56
CA ASN A 49 9.97 -1.10 4.91
C ASN A 49 9.93 0.43 5.15
N PRO A 50 10.12 0.92 6.38
CA PRO A 50 10.06 2.36 6.67
C PRO A 50 11.05 3.21 5.87
N LYS A 51 12.23 2.66 5.53
CA LYS A 51 13.24 3.37 4.72
C LYS A 51 12.74 3.53 3.28
N TYR A 52 12.26 2.44 2.69
CA TYR A 52 11.63 2.42 1.38
C TYR A 52 10.47 3.41 1.29
N ILE A 53 9.55 3.41 2.27
CA ILE A 53 8.40 4.33 2.29
C ILE A 53 8.81 5.78 2.45
N LYS A 54 9.82 6.06 3.28
CA LYS A 54 10.37 7.41 3.45
C LYS A 54 10.88 7.95 2.11
N ASP A 55 11.62 7.13 1.36
CA ASP A 55 12.17 7.53 0.06
C ASP A 55 11.06 7.63 -1.01
N LEU A 56 10.12 6.68 -1.04
CA LEU A 56 8.99 6.65 -1.98
C LEU A 56 8.06 7.86 -1.84
N LEU A 57 7.71 8.23 -0.60
CA LEU A 57 6.73 9.29 -0.31
C LEU A 57 7.37 10.64 0.02
N ALA A 58 8.72 10.72 0.03
CA ALA A 58 9.48 11.90 0.41
C ALA A 58 9.07 12.49 1.77
N ILE A 59 8.82 11.63 2.76
CA ILE A 59 8.43 12.01 4.14
C ILE A 59 9.58 11.80 5.13
N ILE A 60 9.47 12.39 6.32
CA ILE A 60 10.49 12.20 7.36
C ILE A 60 10.51 10.75 7.91
N PRO A 61 11.67 10.23 8.34
CA PRO A 61 11.79 8.84 8.81
C PRO A 61 10.85 8.44 9.95
N SER A 62 10.58 9.36 10.87
CA SER A 62 9.67 9.13 12.01
C SER A 62 8.21 9.01 11.57
N SER A 63 7.80 9.77 10.55
CA SER A 63 6.46 9.68 9.96
C SER A 63 6.28 8.37 9.22
N ALA A 64 7.24 7.98 8.36
CA ALA A 64 7.20 6.69 7.69
C ALA A 64 7.11 5.52 8.68
N SER A 65 7.97 5.51 9.70
CA SER A 65 7.95 4.49 10.76
C SER A 65 6.61 4.45 11.50
N ARG A 66 6.03 5.61 11.83
CA ARG A 66 4.72 5.69 12.49
C ARG A 66 3.62 5.10 11.60
N HIS A 67 3.56 5.47 10.32
CA HIS A 67 2.52 4.95 9.43
C HIS A 67 2.68 3.45 9.17
N CYS A 68 3.90 2.94 9.01
CA CYS A 68 4.16 1.50 8.93
C CYS A 68 3.70 0.76 10.18
N LYS A 69 4.06 1.23 11.39
CA LYS A 69 3.65 0.60 12.65
C LYS A 69 2.15 0.58 12.86
N ARG A 70 1.44 1.62 12.41
CA ARG A 70 -0.03 1.66 12.49
C ARG A 70 -0.71 0.52 11.73
N LEU A 71 -0.08 -0.01 10.67
CA LEU A 71 -0.62 -1.14 9.92
C LEU A 71 -0.45 -2.48 10.65
N THR A 72 0.40 -2.57 11.68
CA THR A 72 0.68 -3.81 12.41
C THR A 72 -0.15 -3.91 13.69
N ASN A 73 0.04 -5.00 14.46
CA ASN A 73 -0.53 -5.17 15.81
C ASN A 73 0.48 -4.78 16.92
N ASP A 74 1.62 -4.17 16.57
CA ASP A 74 2.68 -3.84 17.54
C ASP A 74 2.37 -2.58 18.38
N VAL A 75 1.19 -1.98 18.17
CA VAL A 75 0.72 -0.77 18.86
C VAL A 75 -0.77 -0.96 19.23
N GLU A 76 -1.18 -0.34 20.33
CA GLU A 76 -2.50 -0.52 20.97
C GLU A 76 -3.69 -0.36 20.00
N ASP A 77 -3.58 0.58 19.06
CA ASP A 77 -4.62 0.89 18.08
C ASP A 77 -4.25 0.41 16.66
N GLY A 78 -3.38 -0.58 16.54
CA GLY A 78 -2.87 -1.09 15.26
C GLY A 78 -3.96 -1.74 14.40
N TYR A 79 -3.87 -1.61 13.07
CA TYR A 79 -4.90 -2.19 12.19
C TYR A 79 -4.77 -3.72 12.03
N GLY A 80 -3.59 -4.29 12.33
CA GLY A 80 -3.33 -5.72 12.19
C GLY A 80 -3.40 -6.25 10.76
N LEU A 81 -3.22 -5.37 9.77
CA LEU A 81 -3.22 -5.71 8.35
C LEU A 81 -1.85 -6.23 7.89
N CYS A 82 -0.79 -5.80 8.56
CA CYS A 82 0.56 -6.24 8.30
C CYS A 82 1.23 -6.82 9.56
N GLN A 83 2.29 -7.60 9.35
CA GLN A 83 3.21 -8.04 10.37
C GLN A 83 4.63 -7.62 10.00
N VAL A 84 5.50 -7.51 11.00
CA VAL A 84 6.92 -7.24 10.78
C VAL A 84 7.66 -8.57 10.61
N VAL A 85 8.36 -8.71 9.49
CA VAL A 85 9.27 -9.83 9.23
C VAL A 85 10.71 -9.34 9.09
N TYR A 86 11.67 -10.24 9.30
CA TYR A 86 13.10 -9.95 9.18
C TYR A 86 13.63 -10.52 7.87
N GLY A 87 14.53 -9.78 7.21
CA GLY A 87 15.16 -10.24 5.98
C GLY A 87 15.97 -11.52 6.20
N HIS A 88 15.86 -12.49 5.29
CA HIS A 88 16.55 -13.78 5.41
C HIS A 88 18.08 -13.66 5.49
N ASN A 89 18.66 -12.65 4.82
CA ASN A 89 20.10 -12.40 4.76
C ASN A 89 20.54 -11.17 5.59
N ASP A 90 19.59 -10.49 6.23
CA ASP A 90 19.86 -9.31 7.06
C ASP A 90 18.84 -9.24 8.20
N TYR A 91 19.25 -9.78 9.35
CA TYR A 91 18.44 -9.81 10.57
C TYR A 91 18.17 -8.42 11.17
N ILE A 92 18.77 -7.35 10.63
CA ILE A 92 18.56 -5.98 11.09
C ILE A 92 17.38 -5.34 10.35
N SER A 93 17.20 -5.69 9.07
CA SER A 93 16.17 -5.10 8.23
C SER A 93 14.79 -5.70 8.50
N LYS A 94 13.84 -4.80 8.81
CA LYS A 94 12.44 -5.11 9.12
C LYS A 94 11.55 -4.74 7.94
N TYR A 95 10.71 -5.67 7.50
CA TYR A 95 9.80 -5.49 6.37
C TYR A 95 8.35 -5.70 6.79
N LEU A 96 7.43 -5.11 6.04
CA LEU A 96 6.00 -5.35 6.19
C LEU A 96 5.57 -6.49 5.27
N GLU A 97 4.82 -7.43 5.82
CA GLU A 97 4.10 -8.46 5.08
C GLU A 97 2.64 -8.52 5.52
N LEU A 98 1.76 -9.00 4.65
CA LEU A 98 0.34 -9.11 4.95
C LEU A 98 0.10 -10.18 6.04
N THR A 99 -0.77 -9.87 6.99
CA THR A 99 -1.38 -10.91 7.84
C THR A 99 -2.51 -11.59 7.07
N LYS A 100 -3.13 -12.63 7.64
CA LYS A 100 -4.35 -13.22 7.06
C LYS A 100 -5.45 -12.16 6.83
N LYS A 101 -5.66 -11.28 7.80
CA LYS A 101 -6.59 -10.14 7.69
C LYS A 101 -6.19 -9.18 6.56
N GLY A 102 -4.88 -8.93 6.42
CA GLY A 102 -4.34 -8.14 5.32
C GLY A 102 -4.60 -8.76 3.95
N GLU A 103 -4.39 -10.07 3.80
CA GLU A 103 -4.68 -10.80 2.55
C GLU A 103 -6.16 -10.77 2.21
N ASP A 104 -7.06 -11.00 3.18
CA ASP A 104 -8.51 -10.97 2.94
C ASP A 104 -8.97 -9.58 2.43
N LEU A 105 -8.43 -8.51 3.01
CA LEU A 105 -8.65 -7.15 2.52
C LEU A 105 -8.02 -6.93 1.14
N ALA A 106 -6.79 -7.42 0.91
CA ALA A 106 -6.11 -7.32 -0.37
C ALA A 106 -6.93 -7.98 -1.48
N ASP A 107 -7.49 -9.16 -1.24
CA ASP A 107 -8.35 -9.87 -2.18
C ASP A 107 -9.64 -9.10 -2.50
N THR A 108 -10.19 -8.38 -1.52
CA THR A 108 -11.38 -7.52 -1.72
C THR A 108 -11.07 -6.33 -2.62
N ILE A 109 -9.87 -5.73 -2.51
CA ILE A 109 -9.49 -4.52 -3.26
C ILE A 109 -8.76 -4.81 -4.59
N ARG A 110 -8.16 -6.00 -4.75
CA ARG A 110 -7.45 -6.44 -5.96
C ARG A 110 -8.29 -6.33 -7.25
N PRO A 111 -9.59 -6.68 -7.29
CA PRO A 111 -10.43 -6.49 -8.45
C PRO A 111 -10.49 -5.02 -8.91
N VAL A 112 -10.54 -4.07 -7.96
CA VAL A 112 -10.51 -2.63 -8.24
C VAL A 112 -9.17 -2.21 -8.87
N PHE A 113 -8.08 -2.92 -8.56
CA PHE A 113 -6.77 -2.70 -9.17
C PHE A 113 -6.65 -3.29 -10.57
N GLN A 114 -7.38 -4.38 -10.86
CA GLN A 114 -7.31 -5.16 -12.10
C GLN A 114 -8.34 -4.76 -13.17
N GLU A 115 -9.51 -4.21 -12.80
CA GLU A 115 -10.50 -3.67 -13.76
C GLU A 115 -9.93 -2.57 -14.69
N ALA A 116 -8.76 -2.02 -14.38
CA ALA A 116 -8.03 -1.08 -15.22
C ALA A 116 -7.30 -1.72 -16.43
N PHE A 117 -7.19 -3.05 -16.52
CA PHE A 117 -6.49 -3.75 -17.62
C PHE A 117 -7.43 -4.26 -18.72
N THR A 118 -8.72 -4.48 -18.43
CA THR A 118 -9.66 -5.11 -19.37
C THR A 118 -10.24 -4.16 -20.43
N LEU A 119 -9.99 -2.85 -20.34
CA LEU A 119 -10.42 -1.86 -21.35
C LEU A 119 -9.44 -1.71 -22.53
N LYS A 120 -8.40 -2.54 -22.63
CA LYS A 120 -7.50 -2.61 -23.80
C LYS A 120 -7.70 -3.84 -24.69
N GLY A 121 -8.71 -4.67 -24.42
CA GLY A 121 -8.97 -5.91 -25.16
C GLY A 121 -10.18 -5.90 -26.09
N LEU A 122 -10.79 -4.73 -26.34
CA LEU A 122 -11.92 -4.58 -27.27
C LEU A 122 -11.63 -3.41 -28.21
N SER A 123 -10.80 -3.65 -29.23
CA SER A 123 -10.73 -2.87 -30.47
C SER A 123 -10.32 -3.78 -31.61
#